data_AF-A0A1C4ERB8-F1
#
_entry.id   AF-A0A1C4ERB8-F1
#
_cell.length_a   1.000
_cell.length_b   1.000
_cell.length_c   1.000
_cell.angle_alpha   90.00
_cell.angle_beta   90.00
_cell.angle_gamma   90.00
#
_symmetry.space_group_name_H-M   'P 1'
#
loop_
_entity.id
_entity.type
_entity.pdbx_description
1 polymer ?
#
loop_
_entity_poly.entity_id
_entity_poly.type
_entity_poly.pdbx_seq_one_letter_code
_entity_poly.pdbx_strand_id
1 'polypeptide(L)'
;MKTWLYHVNDFILLLLLSLLTERDELIGIVIFLATGYIGVFLIHKLMKKKTTGFLILLMTQIIGCSIFLPFSLFGTIMLPLFFFIVHVVGPGYPVQKSLGGIVWFSISAIFYAPFPPLWKLLLLVLHIMITFWLTGINRNQQLLRFASLITIGIISAFLIPIFPYIRLLFSYVVQVVALGFGYAINPLFSTAESKETDDFWSNKGNLKDPQIKDEFGHRAFDPTLINSITIIVCTTIAIYIVWKIIKKRKQFSLPNMPAFESTIITDKEGMSQKPLKQNKPPHNEIRKEIFKLESKLTPPLNRKRGETVEAWLGRINSEEDVNIESHIVIDAYNTVRYSNEENTVLLHEFKEEIQKLYAYQKRLKKRKK
;
A
#
# COMPACT_ATOMS: atom_id res chain seq x y z
N MET A 1 16.43 -5.33 5.59
CA MET A 1 15.05 -5.86 5.64
C MET A 1 15.07 -7.26 5.03
N LYS A 2 14.52 -8.28 5.69
CA LYS A 2 14.65 -9.65 5.19
C LYS A 2 13.73 -9.84 3.97
N THR A 3 14.29 -10.04 2.78
CA THR A 3 13.60 -10.21 1.49
C THR A 3 12.56 -11.35 1.48
N TRP A 4 12.78 -12.40 2.27
CA TRP A 4 11.84 -13.52 2.42
C TRP A 4 10.42 -13.11 2.87
N LEU A 5 10.28 -12.01 3.63
CA LEU A 5 9.01 -11.62 4.25
C LEU A 5 8.03 -11.08 3.19
N TYR A 6 8.54 -10.50 2.11
CA TYR A 6 7.73 -10.10 0.96
C TYR A 6 7.12 -11.31 0.26
N HIS A 7 7.91 -12.39 0.08
CA HIS A 7 7.42 -13.62 -0.54
C HIS A 7 6.38 -14.33 0.31
N VAL A 8 6.56 -14.34 1.63
CA VAL A 8 5.56 -14.86 2.57
C VAL A 8 4.27 -14.02 2.51
N ASN A 9 4.38 -12.69 2.46
CA ASN A 9 3.22 -11.82 2.34
C ASN A 9 2.44 -12.01 1.03
N ASP A 10 3.17 -12.16 -0.08
CA ASP A 10 2.58 -12.45 -1.40
C ASP A 10 1.90 -13.84 -1.42
N PHE A 11 2.49 -14.83 -0.76
CA PHE A 11 1.88 -16.17 -0.61
C PHE A 11 0.56 -16.11 0.18
N ILE A 12 0.56 -15.42 1.33
CA ILE A 12 -0.65 -15.27 2.15
C ILE A 12 -1.75 -14.55 1.37
N LEU A 13 -1.40 -13.53 0.59
CA LEU A 13 -2.35 -12.83 -0.28
C LEU A 13 -2.95 -13.77 -1.34
N LEU A 14 -2.10 -14.53 -2.04
CA LEU A 14 -2.57 -15.43 -3.09
C LEU A 14 -3.40 -16.59 -2.53
N LEU A 15 -3.03 -17.10 -1.36
CA LEU A 15 -3.83 -18.09 -0.62
C LEU A 15 -5.21 -17.51 -0.29
N LEU A 16 -5.27 -16.30 0.27
CA LEU A 16 -6.52 -15.60 0.58
C LEU A 16 -7.39 -15.41 -0.66
N LEU A 17 -6.83 -14.87 -1.76
CA LEU A 17 -7.55 -14.66 -3.01
C LEU A 17 -8.08 -15.98 -3.60
N SER A 18 -7.29 -17.05 -3.52
CA SER A 18 -7.69 -18.39 -3.96
C SER A 18 -8.89 -18.90 -3.16
N LEU A 19 -8.80 -18.83 -1.84
CA LEU A 19 -9.87 -19.27 -0.93
C LEU A 19 -11.14 -18.43 -1.00
N LEU A 20 -11.05 -17.16 -1.40
CA LEU A 20 -12.19 -16.29 -1.62
C LEU A 20 -12.91 -16.57 -2.93
N THR A 21 -12.16 -17.05 -3.94
CA THR A 21 -12.66 -17.30 -5.29
C THR A 21 -13.19 -18.73 -5.43
N GLU A 22 -12.44 -19.72 -4.97
CA GLU A 22 -12.78 -21.14 -5.02
C GLU A 22 -12.93 -21.67 -3.58
N ARG A 23 -14.14 -21.63 -3.04
CA ARG A 23 -14.35 -21.79 -1.58
C ARG A 23 -14.21 -23.22 -1.08
N ASP A 24 -14.56 -24.18 -1.92
CA ASP A 24 -14.69 -25.59 -1.55
C ASP A 24 -13.58 -26.48 -2.15
N GLU A 25 -12.79 -25.94 -3.09
CA GLU A 25 -11.78 -26.67 -3.85
C GLU A 25 -10.37 -26.54 -3.26
N LEU A 26 -10.21 -26.88 -1.97
CA LEU A 26 -8.93 -26.77 -1.26
C LEU A 26 -7.79 -27.54 -1.95
N ILE A 27 -8.07 -28.76 -2.41
CA ILE A 27 -7.07 -29.60 -3.10
C ILE A 27 -6.64 -28.93 -4.40
N GLY A 28 -7.60 -28.43 -5.18
CA GLY A 28 -7.31 -27.71 -6.42
C GLY A 28 -6.48 -26.45 -6.17
N ILE A 29 -6.78 -25.69 -5.11
CA ILE A 29 -6.00 -24.51 -4.71
C ILE A 29 -4.56 -24.89 -4.36
N VAL A 30 -4.36 -25.96 -3.59
CA VAL A 30 -3.01 -26.40 -3.21
C VAL A 30 -2.21 -26.80 -4.45
N ILE A 31 -2.81 -27.55 -5.39
CA ILE A 31 -2.17 -27.92 -6.65
C ILE A 31 -1.85 -26.68 -7.49
N PHE A 32 -2.78 -25.73 -7.61
CA PHE A 32 -2.60 -24.48 -8.34
C PHE A 32 -1.44 -23.66 -7.78
N LEU A 33 -1.38 -23.46 -6.46
CA LEU A 33 -0.31 -22.71 -5.81
C LEU A 33 1.03 -23.45 -5.95
N ALA A 34 1.08 -24.76 -5.68
CA ALA A 34 2.31 -25.54 -5.78
C ALA A 34 2.91 -25.49 -7.20
N THR A 35 2.10 -25.80 -8.22
CA THR A 35 2.52 -25.74 -9.62
C THR A 35 2.90 -24.33 -10.06
N GLY A 36 2.14 -23.32 -9.60
CA GLY A 36 2.45 -21.91 -9.84
C GLY A 36 3.81 -21.50 -9.28
N TYR A 37 4.12 -21.83 -8.03
CA TYR A 37 5.40 -21.49 -7.40
C TYR A 37 6.58 -22.26 -8.00
N ILE A 38 6.39 -23.52 -8.41
CA ILE A 38 7.37 -24.26 -9.22
C ILE A 38 7.62 -23.52 -10.54
N GLY A 39 6.58 -23.06 -11.22
CA GLY A 39 6.69 -22.23 -12.42
C GLY A 39 7.46 -20.93 -12.20
N VAL A 40 7.18 -20.21 -11.10
CA VAL A 40 7.91 -18.99 -10.71
C VAL A 40 9.40 -19.29 -10.52
N PHE A 41 9.72 -20.39 -9.84
CA PHE A 41 11.10 -20.83 -9.63
C PHE A 41 11.81 -21.12 -10.96
N LEU A 42 11.15 -21.85 -11.86
CA LEU A 42 11.67 -22.15 -13.20
C LEU A 42 11.91 -20.89 -14.02
N ILE A 43 10.99 -19.91 -14.01
CA ILE A 43 11.17 -18.63 -14.71
C ILE A 43 12.40 -17.89 -14.18
N HIS A 44 12.56 -17.83 -12.85
CA HIS A 44 13.70 -17.15 -12.24
C HIS A 44 15.04 -17.82 -12.56
N LYS A 45 15.04 -19.16 -12.70
CA LYS A 45 16.24 -19.94 -12.98
C LYS A 45 16.60 -19.99 -14.47
N LEU A 46 15.62 -20.11 -15.35
CA LEU A 46 15.82 -20.48 -16.76
C LEU A 46 15.63 -19.32 -17.75
N MET A 47 14.85 -18.29 -17.41
CA MET A 47 14.44 -17.27 -18.38
C MET A 47 15.15 -15.92 -18.19
N LYS A 48 15.85 -15.45 -19.23
CA LYS A 48 16.45 -14.11 -19.26
C LYS A 48 15.40 -12.99 -19.21
N LYS A 49 14.28 -13.16 -19.95
CA LYS A 49 13.17 -12.20 -19.99
C LYS A 49 12.00 -12.67 -19.13
N LYS A 50 12.01 -12.26 -17.86
CA LYS A 50 11.03 -12.69 -16.84
C LYS A 50 9.57 -12.44 -17.23
N THR A 51 9.27 -11.33 -17.91
CA THR A 51 7.88 -10.98 -18.30
C THR A 51 7.28 -11.97 -19.29
N THR A 52 8.07 -12.42 -20.26
CA THR A 52 7.64 -13.45 -21.22
C THR A 52 7.39 -14.78 -20.49
N GLY A 53 8.25 -15.13 -19.54
CA GLY A 53 8.04 -16.32 -18.71
C GLY A 53 6.74 -16.29 -17.89
N PHE A 54 6.43 -15.16 -17.27
CA PHE A 54 5.17 -15.01 -16.54
C PHE A 54 3.94 -15.05 -17.45
N LEU A 55 4.05 -14.56 -18.69
CA LEU A 55 2.95 -14.62 -19.66
C LEU A 55 2.71 -16.05 -20.16
N ILE A 56 3.78 -16.82 -20.38
CA ILE A 56 3.68 -18.25 -20.67
C ILE A 56 3.02 -18.98 -19.48
N LEU A 57 3.48 -18.71 -18.26
CA LEU A 57 2.92 -19.32 -17.05
C LEU A 57 1.44 -18.99 -16.86
N LEU A 58 1.03 -17.75 -17.14
CA LEU A 58 -0.39 -17.34 -17.11
C LEU A 58 -1.23 -18.21 -18.06
N MET A 59 -0.80 -18.37 -19.32
CA MET A 59 -1.52 -19.17 -20.31
C MET A 59 -1.54 -20.66 -19.91
N THR A 60 -0.41 -21.20 -19.46
CA THR A 60 -0.33 -22.58 -18.98
C THR A 60 -1.23 -22.80 -17.76
N GLN A 61 -1.32 -21.85 -16.84
CA GLN A 61 -2.20 -21.93 -15.68
C GLN A 61 -3.68 -21.87 -16.07
N ILE A 62 -4.08 -21.02 -17.02
CA ILE A 62 -5.47 -20.98 -17.51
C ILE A 62 -5.86 -22.32 -18.13
N ILE A 63 -5.00 -22.86 -19.00
CA ILE A 63 -5.23 -24.18 -19.63
C ILE A 63 -5.25 -25.29 -18.56
N GLY A 64 -4.30 -25.25 -17.62
CA GLY A 64 -4.19 -26.24 -16.55
C GLY A 64 -5.41 -26.23 -15.62
N CYS A 65 -5.87 -25.05 -15.22
CA CYS A 65 -7.09 -24.87 -14.45
C CYS A 65 -8.31 -25.38 -15.22
N SER A 66 -8.40 -25.09 -16.52
CA SER A 66 -9.56 -25.49 -17.35
C SER A 66 -9.67 -27.00 -17.59
N ILE A 67 -8.56 -27.73 -17.60
CA ILE A 67 -8.53 -29.16 -17.95
C ILE A 67 -8.47 -30.05 -16.71
N PHE A 68 -7.65 -29.67 -15.72
CA PHE A 68 -7.26 -30.57 -14.63
C PHE A 68 -7.85 -30.18 -13.28
N LEU A 69 -8.36 -28.97 -13.11
CA LEU A 69 -8.87 -28.49 -11.83
C LEU A 69 -10.38 -28.27 -11.91
N PRO A 70 -11.15 -28.66 -10.89
CA PRO A 70 -12.60 -28.47 -10.83
C PRO A 70 -12.97 -27.01 -10.47
N PHE A 71 -12.23 -26.03 -10.99
CA PHE A 71 -12.48 -24.62 -10.69
C PHE A 71 -13.68 -24.10 -11.47
N SER A 72 -14.34 -23.09 -10.90
CA SER A 72 -15.35 -22.33 -11.64
C SER A 72 -14.74 -21.67 -12.88
N LEU A 73 -15.58 -21.39 -13.89
CA LEU A 73 -15.16 -20.63 -15.08
C LEU A 73 -14.52 -19.29 -14.71
N PHE A 74 -15.04 -18.67 -13.66
CA PHE A 74 -14.51 -17.43 -13.11
C PHE A 74 -13.12 -17.61 -12.50
N GLY A 75 -12.92 -18.60 -11.63
CA GLY A 75 -11.62 -18.88 -11.01
C GLY A 75 -10.57 -19.35 -11.99
N THR A 76 -10.97 -20.05 -13.05
CA THR A 76 -10.10 -20.49 -14.15
C THR A 76 -9.36 -19.33 -14.81
N ILE A 77 -9.97 -18.14 -14.87
CA ILE A 77 -9.36 -16.94 -15.46
C ILE A 77 -8.80 -16.01 -14.37
N MET A 78 -9.56 -15.76 -13.30
CA MET A 78 -9.20 -14.78 -12.28
C MET A 78 -8.03 -15.22 -11.40
N LEU A 79 -7.93 -16.50 -11.03
CA LEU A 79 -6.83 -16.97 -10.18
C LEU A 79 -5.47 -16.89 -10.87
N PRO A 80 -5.30 -17.40 -12.10
CA PRO A 80 -4.07 -17.19 -12.86
C PRO A 80 -3.75 -15.70 -13.04
N LEU A 81 -4.77 -14.85 -13.26
CA LEU A 81 -4.59 -13.42 -13.39
C LEU A 81 -4.05 -12.77 -12.10
N PHE A 82 -4.61 -13.10 -10.93
CA PHE A 82 -4.08 -12.62 -9.65
C PHE A 82 -2.65 -13.08 -9.42
N PHE A 83 -2.38 -14.36 -9.70
CA PHE A 83 -1.05 -14.93 -9.61
C PHE A 83 -0.05 -14.16 -10.48
N PHE A 84 -0.42 -13.86 -11.72
CA PHE A 84 0.36 -13.06 -12.66
C PHE A 84 0.62 -11.64 -12.13
N ILE A 85 -0.42 -10.93 -11.68
CA ILE A 85 -0.31 -9.56 -11.17
C ILE A 85 0.66 -9.50 -9.99
N VAL A 86 0.49 -10.38 -8.99
CA VAL A 86 1.32 -10.38 -7.77
C VAL A 86 2.80 -10.57 -8.10
N HIS A 87 3.13 -11.44 -9.05
CA HIS A 87 4.52 -11.76 -9.39
C HIS A 87 5.14 -10.78 -10.41
N VAL A 88 4.38 -10.24 -11.35
CA VAL A 88 4.90 -9.29 -12.37
C VAL A 88 5.13 -7.89 -11.81
N VAL A 89 4.30 -7.45 -10.85
CA VAL A 89 4.47 -6.17 -10.13
C VAL A 89 5.71 -6.18 -9.23
N GLY A 90 6.10 -7.36 -8.73
CA GLY A 90 7.30 -7.55 -7.92
C GLY A 90 7.12 -7.17 -6.43
N PRO A 91 8.16 -7.35 -5.60
CA PRO A 91 8.07 -7.22 -4.14
C PRO A 91 7.96 -5.77 -3.63
N GLY A 92 8.25 -4.76 -4.47
CA GLY A 92 8.34 -3.36 -4.05
C GLY A 92 7.03 -2.64 -3.74
N TYR A 93 5.86 -3.26 -3.99
CA TYR A 93 4.55 -2.61 -3.90
C TYR A 93 3.57 -3.34 -2.96
N PRO A 94 3.93 -3.58 -1.68
CA PRO A 94 3.10 -4.39 -0.78
C PRO A 94 1.75 -3.72 -0.47
N VAL A 95 1.69 -2.39 -0.38
CA VAL A 95 0.45 -1.64 -0.09
C VAL A 95 -0.56 -1.73 -1.25
N GLN A 96 -0.08 -1.61 -2.50
CA GLN A 96 -0.96 -1.73 -3.68
C GLN A 96 -1.57 -3.13 -3.80
N LYS A 97 -0.76 -4.16 -3.53
CA LYS A 97 -1.21 -5.56 -3.50
C LYS A 97 -2.25 -5.78 -2.40
N SER A 98 -2.00 -5.22 -1.21
CA SER A 98 -2.94 -5.29 -0.09
C SER A 98 -4.27 -4.59 -0.38
N LEU A 99 -4.25 -3.43 -1.03
CA LEU A 99 -5.48 -2.74 -1.46
C LEU A 99 -6.29 -3.61 -2.43
N GLY A 100 -5.63 -4.26 -3.39
CA GLY A 100 -6.27 -5.23 -4.28
C GLY A 100 -6.92 -6.39 -3.53
N GLY A 101 -6.23 -6.94 -2.52
CA GLY A 101 -6.77 -7.99 -1.64
C GLY A 101 -8.00 -7.53 -0.85
N ILE A 102 -7.99 -6.32 -0.31
CA ILE A 102 -9.13 -5.73 0.41
C ILE A 102 -10.32 -5.54 -0.52
N VAL A 103 -10.12 -4.96 -1.70
CA VAL A 103 -11.19 -4.77 -2.70
C VAL A 103 -11.80 -6.11 -3.09
N TRP A 104 -10.97 -7.12 -3.35
CA TRP A 104 -11.47 -8.45 -3.69
C TRP A 104 -12.23 -9.11 -2.55
N PHE A 105 -11.76 -8.97 -1.31
CA PHE A 105 -12.47 -9.46 -0.13
C PHE A 105 -13.84 -8.79 0.00
N SER A 106 -13.93 -7.47 -0.19
CA SER A 106 -15.21 -6.74 -0.16
C SER A 106 -16.17 -7.22 -1.25
N ILE A 107 -15.69 -7.40 -2.48
CA ILE A 107 -16.49 -7.96 -3.59
C ILE A 107 -16.96 -9.37 -3.24
N SER A 108 -16.06 -10.25 -2.77
CA SER A 108 -16.42 -11.62 -2.38
C SER A 108 -17.44 -11.64 -1.23
N ALA A 109 -17.29 -10.76 -0.25
CA ALA A 109 -18.21 -10.66 0.89
C ALA A 109 -19.62 -10.22 0.47
N ILE A 110 -19.75 -9.27 -0.45
CA ILE A 110 -21.04 -8.73 -0.89
C ILE A 110 -21.76 -9.71 -1.85
N PHE A 111 -21.02 -10.23 -2.84
CA PHE A 111 -21.63 -10.95 -3.96
C PHE A 111 -21.69 -12.47 -3.77
N TYR A 112 -20.77 -13.08 -3.01
CA TYR A 112 -20.71 -14.54 -2.85
C TYR A 112 -21.24 -14.99 -1.48
N ALA A 113 -22.36 -15.72 -1.48
CA ALA A 113 -22.92 -16.39 -0.28
C ALA A 113 -22.20 -17.72 0.00
N PRO A 114 -22.12 -18.18 1.27
CA PRO A 114 -22.35 -17.44 2.52
C PRO A 114 -21.23 -16.41 2.82
N PHE A 115 -21.35 -15.57 3.85
CA PHE A 115 -20.25 -14.64 4.18
C PHE A 115 -18.93 -15.41 4.44
N PRO A 116 -17.75 -14.88 4.03
CA PRO A 116 -16.48 -15.57 4.28
C PRO A 116 -16.30 -15.94 5.76
N PRO A 117 -15.96 -17.20 6.07
CA PRO A 117 -15.77 -17.63 7.46
C PRO A 117 -14.64 -16.88 8.16
N LEU A 118 -14.70 -16.81 9.50
CA LEU A 118 -13.80 -16.01 10.35
C LEU A 118 -12.32 -16.23 10.06
N TRP A 119 -11.91 -17.44 9.72
CA TRP A 119 -10.51 -17.75 9.43
C TRP A 119 -9.99 -17.07 8.14
N LYS A 120 -10.85 -16.85 7.13
CA LYS A 120 -10.50 -16.07 5.92
C LYS A 120 -10.33 -14.59 6.24
N LEU A 121 -11.13 -14.06 7.18
CA LEU A 121 -10.96 -12.72 7.71
C LEU A 121 -9.64 -12.60 8.49
N LEU A 122 -9.30 -13.61 9.30
CA LEU A 122 -8.03 -13.66 10.03
C LEU A 122 -6.83 -13.69 9.06
N LEU A 123 -6.91 -14.41 7.94
CA LEU A 123 -5.90 -14.37 6.88
C LEU A 123 -5.76 -12.97 6.26
N LEU A 124 -6.86 -12.25 6.03
CA LEU A 124 -6.81 -10.85 5.56
C LEU A 124 -6.13 -9.95 6.59
N VAL A 125 -6.49 -10.05 7.87
CA VAL A 125 -5.86 -9.29 8.96
C VAL A 125 -4.37 -9.59 9.05
N LEU A 126 -3.98 -10.87 8.94
CA LEU A 126 -2.58 -11.29 8.93
C LEU A 126 -1.80 -10.67 7.76
N HIS A 127 -2.37 -10.72 6.55
CA HIS A 127 -1.77 -10.11 5.36
C HIS A 127 -1.57 -8.60 5.53
N ILE A 128 -2.58 -7.91 6.07
CA ILE A 128 -2.51 -6.48 6.35
C ILE A 128 -1.43 -6.19 7.39
N MET A 129 -1.36 -6.96 8.47
CA MET A 129 -0.38 -6.80 9.53
C MET A 129 1.06 -6.94 9.02
N ILE A 130 1.32 -7.96 8.18
CA ILE A 130 2.64 -8.17 7.56
C ILE A 130 2.97 -7.03 6.59
N THR A 131 1.99 -6.57 5.80
CA THR A 131 2.15 -5.43 4.89
C THR A 131 2.54 -4.14 5.64
N PHE A 132 1.93 -3.88 6.79
CA PHE A 132 2.29 -2.74 7.65
C PHE A 132 3.67 -2.91 8.29
N TRP A 133 4.02 -4.13 8.70
CA TRP A 133 5.37 -4.42 9.20
C TRP A 133 6.41 -4.11 8.13
N LEU A 134 6.18 -4.55 6.89
CA LEU A 134 7.06 -4.30 5.75
C LEU A 134 7.18 -2.81 5.39
N THR A 135 6.17 -1.99 5.69
CA THR A 135 6.13 -0.57 5.30
C THR A 135 6.53 0.37 6.44
N GLY A 136 6.59 -0.11 7.69
CA GLY A 136 6.89 0.73 8.86
C GLY A 136 8.38 0.94 9.09
N ILE A 137 8.82 2.21 9.02
CA ILE A 137 10.20 2.62 9.33
C ILE A 137 10.38 2.90 10.84
N ASN A 138 9.30 3.19 11.57
CA ASN A 138 9.34 3.61 12.97
C ASN A 138 8.41 2.75 13.86
N ARG A 139 8.95 2.20 14.94
CA ARG A 139 8.28 1.24 15.83
C ARG A 139 7.05 1.82 16.55
N ASN A 140 7.09 3.11 16.91
CA ASN A 140 5.96 3.78 17.57
C ASN A 140 4.82 4.08 16.59
N GLN A 141 5.12 4.38 15.32
CA GLN A 141 4.10 4.56 14.28
C GLN A 141 3.50 3.21 13.87
N GLN A 142 4.27 2.12 13.89
CA GLN A 142 3.75 0.76 13.70
C GLN A 142 2.75 0.39 14.80
N LEU A 143 3.05 0.68 16.07
CA LEU A 143 2.15 0.40 17.19
C LEU A 143 0.85 1.22 17.12
N LEU A 144 0.93 2.52 16.79
CA LEU A 144 -0.27 3.36 16.65
C LEU A 144 -1.16 2.89 15.48
N ARG A 145 -0.55 2.53 14.35
CA ARG A 145 -1.26 1.97 13.19
C ARG A 145 -1.89 0.61 13.50
N PHE A 146 -1.18 -0.22 14.26
CA PHE A 146 -1.69 -1.50 14.73
C PHE A 146 -2.89 -1.34 15.66
N ALA A 147 -2.83 -0.40 16.61
CA ALA A 147 -3.95 -0.06 17.47
C ALA A 147 -5.17 0.41 16.64
N SER A 148 -4.95 1.29 15.65
CA SER A 148 -6.04 1.76 14.77
C SER A 148 -6.70 0.63 13.97
N LEU A 149 -5.93 -0.37 13.51
CA LEU A 149 -6.44 -1.54 12.81
C LEU A 149 -7.29 -2.43 13.72
N ILE A 150 -6.86 -2.63 14.96
CA ILE A 150 -7.64 -3.38 15.96
C ILE A 150 -8.95 -2.64 16.24
N THR A 151 -8.90 -1.32 16.42
CA THR A 151 -10.11 -0.51 16.63
C THR A 151 -11.06 -0.59 15.44
N ILE A 152 -10.57 -0.45 14.21
CA ILE A 152 -11.37 -0.61 12.98
C ILE A 152 -11.91 -2.04 12.88
N GLY A 153 -11.12 -3.04 13.23
CA GLY A 153 -11.53 -4.45 13.25
C GLY A 153 -12.67 -4.73 14.23
N ILE A 154 -12.62 -4.13 15.42
CA ILE A 154 -13.69 -4.22 16.43
C ILE A 154 -14.96 -3.54 15.91
N ILE A 155 -14.85 -2.33 15.36
CA ILE A 155 -16.00 -1.61 14.76
C ILE A 155 -16.60 -2.41 13.58
N SER A 156 -15.75 -3.05 12.79
CA SER A 156 -16.17 -3.87 11.66
C SER A 156 -16.83 -5.18 12.10
N ALA A 157 -16.41 -5.76 13.24
CA ALA A 157 -17.07 -6.91 13.83
C ALA A 157 -18.51 -6.59 14.27
N PHE A 158 -18.76 -5.37 14.76
CA PHE A 158 -20.12 -4.90 15.04
C PHE A 158 -20.99 -4.70 13.79
N LEU A 159 -20.40 -4.60 12.60
CA LEU A 159 -21.13 -4.56 11.33
C LEU A 159 -21.51 -5.95 10.80
N ILE A 160 -20.93 -7.04 11.33
CA ILE A 160 -21.23 -8.42 10.88
C ILE A 160 -22.73 -8.76 11.01
N PRO A 161 -23.44 -8.44 12.12
CA PRO A 161 -24.87 -8.69 12.24
C PRO A 161 -25.73 -7.83 11.30
N ILE A 162 -25.22 -6.67 10.89
CA ILE A 162 -25.90 -5.71 10.01
C ILE A 162 -25.71 -6.10 8.53
N PHE A 163 -24.65 -6.85 8.22
CA PHE A 163 -24.26 -7.21 6.86
C PHE A 163 -25.35 -7.93 6.03
N PRO A 164 -26.17 -8.86 6.57
CA PRO A 164 -27.28 -9.46 5.82
C PRO A 164 -28.29 -8.43 5.29
N TYR A 165 -28.56 -7.36 6.04
CA TYR A 165 -29.49 -6.31 5.63
C TYR A 165 -28.91 -5.43 4.54
N ILE A 166 -27.62 -5.07 4.64
CA ILE A 166 -26.90 -4.34 3.57
C ILE A 166 -26.95 -5.15 2.27
N ARG A 167 -26.74 -6.46 2.37
CA ARG A 167 -26.80 -7.37 1.21
C ARG A 167 -28.19 -7.43 0.59
N LEU A 168 -29.25 -7.48 1.41
CA LEU A 168 -30.63 -7.48 0.92
C LEU A 168 -30.94 -6.19 0.16
N LEU A 169 -30.56 -5.03 0.72
CA LEU A 169 -30.68 -3.74 0.05
C LEU A 169 -29.94 -3.73 -1.30
N PHE A 170 -28.70 -4.21 -1.32
CA PHE A 170 -27.90 -4.23 -2.55
C PHE A 170 -28.46 -5.21 -3.59
N SER A 171 -28.94 -6.37 -3.16
CA SER A 171 -29.61 -7.35 -4.03
C SER A 171 -30.85 -6.75 -4.66
N TYR A 172 -31.64 -5.98 -3.91
CA TYR A 172 -32.79 -5.27 -4.43
C TYR A 172 -32.40 -4.22 -5.47
N VAL A 173 -31.36 -3.42 -5.19
CA VAL A 173 -30.85 -2.42 -6.16
C VAL A 173 -30.36 -3.11 -7.44
N VAL A 174 -29.57 -4.18 -7.34
CA VAL A 174 -29.10 -4.94 -8.51
C VAL A 174 -30.27 -5.53 -9.29
N GLN A 175 -31.27 -6.08 -8.60
CA GLN A 175 -32.46 -6.62 -9.25
C GLN A 175 -33.23 -5.53 -10.01
N VAL A 176 -33.43 -4.35 -9.42
CA VAL A 176 -34.09 -3.22 -10.08
C VAL A 176 -33.28 -2.74 -11.29
N VAL A 177 -31.96 -2.63 -11.17
CA VAL A 177 -31.08 -2.26 -12.29
C VAL A 177 -31.15 -3.32 -13.40
N ALA A 178 -31.10 -4.61 -13.04
CA ALA A 178 -31.17 -5.71 -14.00
C ALA A 178 -32.54 -5.76 -14.70
N LEU A 179 -33.63 -5.52 -13.98
CA LEU A 179 -34.97 -5.39 -14.56
C LEU A 179 -35.06 -4.18 -15.49
N GLY A 180 -34.51 -3.03 -15.09
CA GLY A 180 -34.46 -1.83 -15.93
C GLY A 180 -33.65 -2.04 -17.21
N PHE A 181 -32.50 -2.72 -17.09
CA PHE A 181 -31.67 -3.08 -18.24
C PHE A 181 -32.38 -4.09 -19.14
N GLY A 182 -33.01 -5.12 -18.55
CA GLY A 182 -33.83 -6.10 -19.24
C GLY A 182 -34.97 -5.46 -20.02
N TYR A 183 -35.68 -4.51 -19.41
CA TYR A 183 -36.75 -3.76 -20.07
C TYR A 183 -36.22 -2.88 -21.22
N ALA A 184 -35.05 -2.27 -21.05
CA ALA A 184 -34.43 -1.43 -22.08
C ALA A 184 -33.94 -2.22 -23.31
N ILE A 185 -33.49 -3.46 -23.11
CA ILE A 185 -33.03 -4.32 -24.22
C ILE A 185 -34.14 -5.22 -24.78
N ASN A 186 -35.26 -5.39 -24.07
CA ASN A 186 -36.41 -6.17 -24.54
C ASN A 186 -36.92 -5.77 -25.94
N PRO A 187 -36.97 -4.48 -26.34
CA PRO A 187 -37.32 -4.07 -27.70
C PRO A 187 -36.36 -4.65 -28.74
N LEU A 188 -35.05 -4.69 -28.45
CA LEU A 188 -34.04 -5.22 -29.38
C LEU A 188 -34.22 -6.72 -29.63
N PHE A 189 -34.59 -7.49 -28.60
CA PHE A 189 -34.85 -8.93 -28.74
C PHE A 189 -36.22 -9.24 -29.34
N SER A 190 -37.27 -8.50 -28.97
CA SER A 190 -38.61 -8.67 -29.56
C SER A 190 -38.66 -8.31 -31.05
N THR A 191 -37.86 -7.32 -31.50
CA THR A 191 -37.74 -6.99 -32.92
C THR A 191 -36.91 -8.01 -33.72
N ALA A 192 -36.00 -8.74 -33.05
CA ALA A 192 -35.25 -9.83 -33.67
C ALA A 192 -36.11 -11.09 -33.80
N GLU A 193 -36.94 -11.37 -32.79
CA GLU A 193 -37.86 -12.51 -32.76
C GLU A 193 -39.01 -12.34 -33.78
N SER A 194 -39.53 -11.12 -33.96
CA SER A 194 -40.57 -10.83 -34.98
C SER A 194 -40.08 -10.98 -36.42
N LYS A 195 -38.77 -10.81 -36.67
CA LYS A 195 -38.20 -10.90 -38.03
C LYS A 195 -38.04 -12.34 -38.52
N GLU A 196 -37.93 -13.32 -37.62
CA GLU A 196 -37.90 -14.76 -37.97
C GLU A 196 -39.29 -15.40 -37.93
N THR A 197 -40.26 -14.82 -37.22
CA THR A 197 -41.60 -15.42 -37.08
C THR A 197 -42.60 -14.99 -38.15
N ASP A 198 -42.44 -13.84 -38.79
CA ASP A 198 -43.39 -13.35 -39.81
C ASP A 198 -43.39 -14.20 -41.11
N ASP A 199 -42.24 -14.76 -41.50
CA ASP A 199 -42.12 -15.62 -42.69
C ASP A 199 -42.52 -17.09 -42.44
N PHE A 200 -42.52 -17.54 -41.18
CA PHE A 200 -42.86 -18.93 -40.83
C PHE A 200 -44.31 -19.13 -40.43
N TRP A 201 -44.94 -18.13 -39.79
CA TRP A 201 -46.29 -18.26 -39.22
C TRP A 201 -47.43 -17.76 -40.12
N SER A 202 -47.13 -16.99 -41.17
CA SER A 202 -48.13 -16.53 -42.15
C SER A 202 -48.72 -17.67 -43.01
N ASN A 203 -48.14 -18.88 -42.96
CA ASN A 203 -48.62 -20.06 -43.71
C ASN A 203 -49.36 -21.11 -42.86
N LYS A 204 -49.74 -20.82 -41.61
CA LYS A 204 -50.59 -21.71 -40.80
C LYS A 204 -51.74 -20.94 -40.16
N GLY A 205 -52.82 -20.83 -40.92
CA GLY A 205 -54.12 -20.46 -40.38
C GLY A 205 -54.56 -21.40 -39.26
N ASN A 206 -55.30 -20.84 -38.30
CA ASN A 206 -55.87 -21.44 -37.10
C ASN A 206 -54.92 -21.70 -35.92
N LEU A 207 -54.65 -20.66 -35.15
CA LEU A 207 -54.61 -20.79 -33.69
C LEU A 207 -55.32 -19.61 -33.03
N LYS A 208 -56.26 -19.95 -32.14
CA LYS A 208 -57.06 -19.06 -31.29
C LYS A 208 -56.15 -18.12 -30.49
N ASP A 209 -56.64 -16.90 -30.27
CA ASP A 209 -56.02 -15.87 -29.43
C ASP A 209 -55.36 -16.46 -28.17
N PRO A 210 -54.05 -16.24 -27.96
CA PRO A 210 -53.45 -16.58 -26.69
C PRO A 210 -53.95 -15.56 -25.66
N GLN A 211 -54.78 -16.02 -24.74
CA GLN A 211 -54.97 -15.34 -23.46
C GLN A 211 -53.58 -15.12 -22.85
N ILE A 212 -53.17 -13.85 -22.78
CA ILE A 212 -51.99 -13.42 -22.04
C ILE A 212 -52.31 -13.67 -20.56
N LYS A 213 -51.98 -14.87 -20.07
CA LYS A 213 -51.81 -15.09 -18.64
C LYS A 213 -50.49 -14.45 -18.26
N ASP A 214 -50.57 -13.44 -17.40
CA ASP A 214 -49.44 -12.88 -16.66
C ASP A 214 -48.84 -13.93 -15.70
N GLU A 215 -48.22 -14.97 -16.26
CA GLU A 215 -47.24 -15.77 -15.57
C GLU A 215 -45.86 -15.22 -15.95
N PHE A 216 -45.40 -14.21 -15.21
CA PHE A 216 -43.96 -14.00 -14.99
C PHE A 216 -43.40 -15.17 -14.17
N GLY A 217 -43.58 -16.40 -14.67
CA GLY A 217 -42.83 -17.55 -14.24
C GLY A 217 -41.36 -17.27 -14.53
N HIS A 218 -40.50 -17.50 -13.55
CA HIS A 218 -39.05 -17.45 -13.72
C HIS A 218 -38.67 -18.29 -14.94
N ARG A 219 -38.45 -17.66 -16.10
CA ARG A 219 -37.82 -18.31 -17.25
C ARG A 219 -36.45 -18.76 -16.76
N ALA A 220 -36.22 -20.06 -16.72
CA ALA A 220 -34.90 -20.61 -16.43
C ALA A 220 -33.96 -20.06 -17.51
N PHE A 221 -33.08 -19.14 -17.13
CA PHE A 221 -32.07 -18.59 -18.03
C PHE A 221 -31.14 -19.71 -18.49
N ASP A 222 -30.80 -19.73 -19.79
CA ASP A 222 -29.90 -20.72 -20.36
C ASP A 222 -28.51 -20.59 -19.70
N PRO A 223 -28.03 -21.63 -18.97
CA PRO A 223 -26.73 -21.61 -18.33
C PRO A 223 -25.58 -21.38 -19.31
N THR A 224 -25.73 -21.76 -20.58
CA THR A 224 -24.71 -21.59 -21.61
C THR A 224 -24.50 -20.12 -22.00
N LEU A 225 -25.58 -19.33 -22.03
CA LEU A 225 -25.52 -17.88 -22.27
C LEU A 225 -24.83 -17.15 -21.12
N ILE A 226 -25.15 -17.49 -19.86
CA ILE A 226 -24.50 -16.88 -18.70
C ILE A 226 -23.01 -17.22 -18.65
N ASN A 227 -22.66 -18.47 -18.93
CA ASN A 227 -21.27 -18.92 -18.94
C ASN A 227 -20.46 -18.26 -20.05
N SER A 228 -21.01 -18.16 -21.26
CA SER A 228 -20.33 -17.49 -22.39
C SER A 228 -20.10 -16.00 -22.14
N ILE A 229 -21.11 -15.28 -21.63
CA ILE A 229 -20.97 -13.87 -21.23
C ILE A 229 -19.88 -13.73 -20.15
N THR A 230 -19.89 -14.60 -19.14
CA THR A 230 -18.90 -14.59 -18.05
C THR A 230 -17.48 -14.76 -18.57
N ILE A 231 -17.26 -15.72 -19.49
CA ILE A 231 -15.96 -15.95 -20.11
C ILE A 231 -15.51 -14.71 -20.90
N ILE A 232 -16.39 -14.10 -21.70
CA ILE A 232 -16.06 -12.91 -22.50
C ILE A 232 -15.66 -11.75 -21.59
N VAL A 233 -16.44 -11.47 -20.55
CA VAL A 233 -16.16 -10.38 -19.60
C VAL A 233 -14.85 -10.61 -18.87
N CYS A 234 -14.64 -11.81 -18.32
CA CYS A 234 -13.40 -12.14 -17.59
C CYS A 234 -12.17 -12.06 -18.51
N THR A 235 -12.28 -12.59 -19.73
CA THR A 235 -11.18 -12.57 -20.71
C THR A 235 -10.84 -11.14 -21.12
N THR A 236 -11.84 -10.29 -21.35
CA THR A 236 -11.64 -8.88 -21.71
C THR A 236 -10.93 -8.12 -20.59
N ILE A 237 -11.36 -8.33 -19.33
CA ILE A 237 -10.72 -7.76 -18.14
C ILE A 237 -9.26 -8.23 -18.03
N ALA A 238 -9.01 -9.53 -18.19
CA ALA A 238 -7.68 -10.10 -18.12
C ALA A 238 -6.75 -9.51 -19.19
N ILE A 239 -7.20 -9.46 -20.45
CA ILE A 239 -6.45 -8.87 -21.57
C ILE A 239 -6.14 -7.40 -21.28
N TYR A 240 -7.13 -6.62 -20.85
CA TYR A 240 -6.95 -5.20 -20.54
C TYR A 240 -5.90 -5.00 -19.44
N ILE A 241 -5.98 -5.76 -18.35
CA ILE A 241 -5.04 -5.67 -17.22
C ILE A 241 -3.63 -6.07 -17.66
N VAL A 242 -3.48 -7.21 -18.35
CA VAL A 242 -2.18 -7.68 -18.86
C VAL A 242 -1.56 -6.65 -19.80
N TRP A 243 -2.33 -6.14 -20.77
CA TRP A 243 -1.90 -5.10 -21.69
C TRP A 243 -1.47 -3.83 -20.95
N LYS A 244 -2.28 -3.37 -19.99
CA LYS A 244 -1.98 -2.19 -19.17
C LYS A 244 -0.67 -2.37 -18.41
N ILE A 245 -0.45 -3.52 -17.78
CA ILE A 245 0.77 -3.82 -17.00
C ILE A 245 2.01 -3.86 -17.90
N ILE A 246 1.90 -4.49 -19.09
CA ILE A 246 3.00 -4.57 -20.04
C ILE A 246 3.35 -3.19 -20.62
N LYS A 247 2.34 -2.41 -21.04
CA LYS A 247 2.53 -1.12 -21.74
C LYS A 247 2.81 0.05 -20.80
N LYS A 248 2.24 0.06 -19.59
CA LYS A 248 2.32 1.16 -18.61
C LYS A 248 3.13 0.81 -17.36
N ARG A 249 4.15 -0.03 -17.49
CA ARG A 249 4.98 -0.50 -16.35
C ARG A 249 5.59 0.65 -15.51
N LYS A 250 5.86 1.82 -16.12
CA LYS A 250 6.32 3.04 -15.45
C LYS A 250 5.22 3.86 -14.74
N GLN A 251 3.95 3.55 -14.97
CA GLN A 251 2.79 4.26 -14.41
C GLN A 251 2.14 3.48 -13.25
N PHE A 252 2.37 2.17 -13.15
CA PHE A 252 2.03 1.37 -11.96
C PHE A 252 3.02 1.57 -10.80
N SER A 253 4.23 2.06 -11.11
CA SER A 253 5.00 2.82 -10.13
C SER A 253 4.29 4.16 -9.93
N LEU A 254 3.18 4.15 -9.17
CA LEU A 254 2.82 5.35 -8.41
C LEU A 254 4.13 5.79 -7.73
N PRO A 255 4.60 7.01 -7.98
CA PRO A 255 5.90 7.47 -7.47
C PRO A 255 5.82 7.40 -5.97
N ASN A 256 6.36 6.32 -5.36
CA ASN A 256 6.23 5.95 -3.94
C ASN A 256 5.31 6.91 -3.21
N MET A 257 4.01 6.83 -3.50
CA MET A 257 3.10 7.85 -2.98
C MET A 257 3.22 7.67 -1.48
N PRO A 258 3.72 8.66 -0.72
CA PRO A 258 3.89 8.51 0.72
C PRO A 258 2.48 8.25 1.22
N ALA A 259 2.22 6.97 1.48
CA ALA A 259 0.88 6.46 1.70
C ALA A 259 0.37 7.17 2.95
N PHE A 260 -0.62 8.04 2.76
CA PHE A 260 -1.25 8.79 3.84
C PHE A 260 -0.21 9.41 4.79
N GLU A 261 0.43 10.51 4.34
CA GLU A 261 0.58 11.63 5.28
C GLU A 261 -0.84 12.00 5.69
N SER A 262 -1.33 11.38 6.76
CA SER A 262 -2.44 11.94 7.52
C SER A 262 -2.11 13.41 7.68
N THR A 263 -3.02 14.24 7.18
CA THR A 263 -3.08 15.69 7.36
C THR A 263 -3.24 16.01 8.85
N ILE A 264 -2.34 15.54 9.69
CA ILE A 264 -1.93 16.25 10.88
C ILE A 264 -0.91 17.22 10.33
N ILE A 265 -1.39 18.44 10.10
CA ILE A 265 -0.61 19.62 9.77
C ILE A 265 0.76 19.52 10.45
N THR A 266 1.76 19.14 9.67
CA THR A 266 3.16 19.31 10.03
C THR A 266 3.74 20.06 8.85
N ASP A 267 4.05 21.32 9.12
CA ASP A 267 4.61 22.29 8.20
C ASP A 267 5.56 21.65 7.19
N LYS A 268 5.18 21.71 5.91
CA LYS A 268 6.12 21.52 4.82
C LYS A 268 6.83 22.83 4.57
N GLU A 269 7.97 23.02 5.25
CA GLU A 269 9.15 23.65 4.67
C GLU A 269 10.37 23.44 5.58
N GLY A 270 11.39 22.77 5.04
CA GLY A 270 12.70 22.62 5.68
C GLY A 270 12.85 21.39 6.59
N MET A 271 13.39 20.29 6.03
CA MET A 271 14.11 19.19 6.72
C MET A 271 13.99 19.16 8.26
N SER A 272 12.86 18.63 8.72
CA SER A 272 12.59 18.27 10.10
C SER A 272 13.36 17.00 10.48
N GLN A 273 14.67 17.16 10.67
CA GLN A 273 15.39 16.27 11.59
C GLN A 273 14.76 16.43 12.97
N LYS A 274 14.04 15.39 13.40
CA LYS A 274 13.40 15.22 14.71
C LYS A 274 14.14 15.97 15.83
N PRO A 275 13.49 16.92 16.55
CA PRO A 275 14.05 17.51 17.74
C PRO A 275 13.77 16.55 18.89
N LEU A 276 14.60 15.52 19.11
CA LEU A 276 14.66 14.71 20.35
C LEU A 276 15.67 13.56 20.22
N LYS A 277 16.91 13.88 19.83
CA LYS A 277 18.05 13.24 20.47
C LYS A 277 18.66 14.33 21.33
N GLN A 278 18.46 14.27 22.64
CA GLN A 278 19.35 14.98 23.55
C GLN A 278 20.75 14.51 23.17
N ASN A 279 21.55 15.39 22.57
CA ASN A 279 22.96 15.13 22.34
C ASN A 279 23.54 14.81 23.72
N LYS A 280 23.92 13.56 23.95
CA LYS A 280 24.64 13.20 25.18
C LYS A 280 25.85 14.14 25.23
N PRO A 281 26.09 14.83 26.35
CA PRO A 281 27.24 15.71 26.45
C PRO A 281 28.49 14.88 26.13
N PRO A 282 29.35 15.35 25.21
CA PRO A 282 30.56 14.64 24.84
C PRO A 282 31.46 14.42 26.07
N HIS A 283 32.29 13.38 26.07
CA HIS A 283 33.04 12.98 27.28
C HIS A 283 34.12 14.01 27.67
N ASN A 284 34.74 14.64 26.67
CA ASN A 284 35.81 15.62 26.86
C ASN A 284 35.29 17.00 27.32
N GLU A 285 35.98 17.61 28.29
CA GLU A 285 35.63 18.89 28.92
C GLU A 285 35.50 20.06 27.93
N ILE A 286 36.39 20.18 26.93
CA ILE A 286 36.34 21.27 25.93
C ILE A 286 35.08 21.14 25.06
N ARG A 287 34.75 19.92 24.62
CA ARG A 287 33.53 19.68 23.84
C ARG A 287 32.26 19.90 24.68
N LYS A 288 32.28 19.59 25.99
CA LYS A 288 31.17 19.89 26.91
C LYS A 288 30.94 21.39 27.01
N GLU A 289 32.01 22.17 27.15
CA GLU A 289 31.89 23.62 27.26
C GLU A 289 31.39 24.26 25.96
N ILE A 290 31.84 23.82 24.77
CA ILE A 290 31.26 24.25 23.48
C ILE A 290 29.76 23.95 23.39
N PHE A 291 29.34 22.76 23.83
CA PHE A 291 27.92 22.41 23.86
C PHE A 291 27.11 23.28 24.86
N LYS A 292 27.69 23.60 26.02
CA LYS A 292 27.10 24.54 26.98
C LYS A 292 27.00 25.96 26.40
N LEU A 293 28.01 26.40 25.64
CA LEU A 293 27.98 27.69 24.95
C LEU A 293 26.86 27.77 23.93
N GLU A 294 26.72 26.76 23.07
CA GLU A 294 25.66 26.70 22.06
C GLU A 294 24.26 26.76 22.69
N SER A 295 24.08 26.15 23.86
CA SER A 295 22.80 26.14 24.58
C SER A 295 22.52 27.39 25.41
N LYS A 296 23.54 28.09 25.92
CA LYS A 296 23.37 29.28 26.78
C LYS A 296 23.36 30.60 26.01
N LEU A 297 24.03 30.66 24.87
CA LEU A 297 24.06 31.86 24.04
C LEU A 297 22.70 32.04 23.35
N THR A 298 22.22 33.28 23.33
CA THR A 298 20.95 33.68 22.71
C THR A 298 21.25 34.48 21.44
N PRO A 299 20.36 34.50 20.43
CA PRO A 299 20.52 35.35 19.26
C PRO A 299 20.84 36.80 19.65
N PRO A 300 21.84 37.45 19.03
CA PRO A 300 22.58 37.07 17.81
C PRO A 300 23.85 36.20 18.04
N LEU A 301 24.23 35.94 19.29
CA LEU A 301 25.48 35.26 19.65
C LEU A 301 25.42 33.72 19.57
N ASN A 302 24.25 33.12 19.38
CA ASN A 302 24.13 31.67 19.25
C ASN A 302 24.57 31.18 17.87
N ARG A 303 24.94 29.90 17.78
CA ARG A 303 25.31 29.27 16.52
C ARG A 303 24.10 29.08 15.62
N LYS A 304 24.20 29.45 14.35
CA LYS A 304 23.16 29.19 13.34
C LYS A 304 23.19 27.71 12.93
N ARG A 305 22.03 27.15 12.57
CA ARG A 305 21.93 25.73 12.19
C ARG A 305 22.70 25.47 10.90
N GLY A 306 23.72 24.61 10.94
CA GLY A 306 24.61 24.30 9.81
C GLY A 306 25.90 25.12 9.77
N GLU A 307 26.09 26.05 10.71
CA GLU A 307 27.30 26.85 10.85
C GLU A 307 28.41 26.04 11.54
N THR A 308 29.65 26.11 11.03
CA THR A 308 30.81 25.48 11.71
C THR A 308 31.22 26.31 12.93
N VAL A 309 32.03 25.75 13.84
CA VAL A 309 32.49 26.50 15.02
C VAL A 309 33.35 27.70 14.60
N GLU A 310 34.14 27.54 13.55
CA GLU A 310 35.00 28.58 12.96
C GLU A 310 34.16 29.72 12.37
N ALA A 311 33.15 29.39 11.56
CA ALA A 311 32.25 30.37 10.96
C ALA A 311 31.45 31.12 12.04
N TRP A 312 31.01 30.41 13.08
CA TRP A 312 30.26 30.99 14.19
C TRP A 312 31.09 32.00 15.00
N LEU A 313 32.32 31.63 15.39
CA LEU A 313 33.20 32.52 16.16
C LEU A 313 33.70 33.68 15.31
N GLY A 314 34.05 33.43 14.04
CA GLY A 314 34.39 34.49 13.08
C GLY A 314 33.27 35.52 12.91
N ARG A 315 32.01 35.05 12.88
CA ARG A 315 30.83 35.92 12.84
C ARG A 315 30.69 36.76 14.11
N ILE A 316 30.80 36.15 15.30
CA ILE A 316 30.71 36.91 16.56
C ILE A 316 31.80 37.99 16.63
N ASN A 317 33.03 37.67 16.21
CA ASN A 317 34.15 38.60 16.28
C ASN A 317 34.00 39.77 15.27
N SER A 318 33.45 39.50 14.08
CA SER A 318 33.32 40.51 13.02
C SER A 318 32.02 41.33 13.08
N GLU A 319 30.89 40.72 13.42
CA GLU A 319 29.58 41.38 13.43
C GLU A 319 29.24 42.04 14.77
N GLU A 320 29.70 41.47 15.88
CA GLU A 320 29.33 41.90 17.24
C GLU A 320 30.48 42.58 18.00
N ASP A 321 31.63 42.77 17.34
CA ASP A 321 32.86 43.42 17.86
C ASP A 321 33.29 42.89 19.25
N VAL A 322 33.21 41.57 19.42
CA VAL A 322 33.54 40.94 20.69
C VAL A 322 35.02 40.59 20.71
N ASN A 323 35.80 41.31 21.51
CA ASN A 323 37.25 41.11 21.67
C ASN A 323 37.60 39.74 22.29
N ILE A 324 37.53 38.69 21.48
CA ILE A 324 37.86 37.31 21.82
C ILE A 324 38.88 36.81 20.82
N GLU A 325 39.87 36.10 21.35
CA GLU A 325 40.86 35.42 20.55
C GLU A 325 40.25 34.14 19.96
N SER A 326 39.46 34.32 18.90
CA SER A 326 38.69 33.24 18.27
C SER A 326 39.57 32.08 17.80
N HIS A 327 40.83 32.36 17.46
CA HIS A 327 41.81 31.35 17.07
C HIS A 327 42.13 30.36 18.21
N ILE A 328 42.27 30.83 19.46
CA ILE A 328 42.49 29.97 20.64
C ILE A 328 41.32 29.00 20.84
N VAL A 329 40.08 29.48 20.69
CA VAL A 329 38.87 28.66 20.87
C VAL A 329 38.73 27.63 19.74
N ILE A 330 39.07 28.01 18.51
CA ILE A 330 39.06 27.14 17.33
C ILE A 330 40.15 26.06 17.45
N ASP A 331 41.36 26.42 17.85
CA ASP A 331 42.49 25.50 17.98
C ASP A 331 42.27 24.51 19.12
N ALA A 332 41.75 24.96 20.26
CA ALA A 332 41.36 24.08 21.36
C ALA A 332 40.26 23.09 20.93
N TYR A 333 39.26 23.54 20.17
CA TYR A 333 38.19 22.67 19.67
C TYR A 333 38.72 21.66 18.65
N ASN A 334 39.56 22.09 17.70
CA ASN A 334 40.11 21.23 16.66
C ASN A 334 41.11 20.22 17.21
N THR A 335 41.95 20.63 18.17
CA THR A 335 42.84 19.72 18.90
C THR A 335 42.03 18.60 19.52
N VAL A 336 41.01 18.90 20.33
CA VAL A 336 40.15 17.87 20.94
C VAL A 336 39.31 17.10 19.91
N ARG A 337 39.05 17.67 18.74
CA ARG A 337 38.29 17.00 17.66
C ARG A 337 39.11 15.90 16.99
N TYR A 338 40.41 16.13 16.80
CA TYR A 338 41.29 15.29 15.99
C TYR A 338 42.38 14.55 16.78
N SER A 339 42.77 15.04 17.97
CA SER A 339 43.61 14.35 18.94
C SER A 339 42.83 14.14 20.24
N ASN A 340 42.92 12.94 20.83
CA ASN A 340 42.24 12.60 22.08
C ASN A 340 43.04 13.10 23.30
N GLU A 341 43.86 14.15 23.12
CA GLU A 341 44.81 14.66 24.10
C GLU A 341 44.14 15.69 25.03
N GLU A 342 44.26 15.47 26.33
CA GLU A 342 43.84 16.42 27.35
C GLU A 342 45.00 17.37 27.69
N ASN A 343 45.03 18.53 27.03
CA ASN A 343 45.99 19.58 27.35
C ASN A 343 45.35 20.59 28.31
N THR A 344 45.80 20.59 29.56
CA THR A 344 45.28 21.42 30.65
C THR A 344 45.54 22.92 30.45
N VAL A 345 46.60 23.28 29.71
CA VAL A 345 46.93 24.68 29.37
C VAL A 345 45.93 25.23 28.36
N LEU A 346 45.68 24.49 27.26
CA LEU A 346 44.67 24.84 26.25
C LEU A 346 43.25 24.93 26.85
N LEU A 347 42.93 24.09 27.84
CA LEU A 347 41.64 24.15 28.54
C LEU A 347 41.48 25.43 29.37
N HIS A 348 42.57 25.93 29.96
CA HIS A 348 42.55 27.17 30.76
C HIS A 348 42.32 28.38 29.85
N GLU A 349 43.14 28.53 28.81
CA GLU A 349 43.03 29.60 27.82
C GLU A 349 41.64 29.60 27.15
N PHE A 350 41.14 28.41 26.79
CA PHE A 350 39.79 28.25 26.29
C PHE A 350 38.74 28.80 27.29
N LYS A 351 38.81 28.44 28.57
CA LYS A 351 37.83 28.89 29.58
C LYS A 351 37.84 30.41 29.78
N GLU A 352 39.00 31.05 29.71
CA GLU A 352 39.12 32.51 29.81
C GLU A 352 38.40 33.22 28.66
N GLU A 353 38.61 32.78 27.42
CA GLU A 353 37.94 33.35 26.24
C GLU A 353 36.41 33.14 26.28
N ILE A 354 35.98 31.97 26.74
CA ILE A 354 34.56 31.68 26.95
C ILE A 354 33.93 32.56 28.04
N GLN A 355 34.69 32.91 29.09
CA GLN A 355 34.21 33.81 30.13
C GLN A 355 34.03 35.25 29.58
N LYS A 356 34.88 35.70 28.66
CA LYS A 356 34.71 36.99 27.95
C LYS A 356 33.39 37.01 27.16
N LEU A 357 33.04 35.93 26.46
CA LEU A 357 31.74 35.78 25.76
C LEU A 357 30.55 35.92 26.71
N TYR A 358 30.56 35.22 27.84
CA TYR A 358 29.48 35.30 28.82
C TYR A 358 29.36 36.70 29.44
N ALA A 359 30.49 37.35 29.73
CA ALA A 359 30.50 38.72 30.23
C ALA A 359 29.89 39.69 29.20
N TYR A 360 30.22 39.52 27.92
CA TYR A 360 29.65 40.31 26.83
C TYR A 360 28.14 40.11 26.69
N GLN A 361 27.65 38.86 26.67
CA GLN A 361 26.21 38.57 26.63
C GLN A 361 25.46 39.21 27.82
N LYS A 362 26.06 39.20 29.02
CA LYS A 362 25.48 39.85 30.21
C LYS A 362 25.40 41.37 30.05
N ARG A 363 26.41 42.01 29.46
CA ARG A 363 26.40 43.45 29.13
C ARG A 363 25.33 43.78 28.08
N LEU A 364 25.21 42.98 27.02
CA LEU A 364 24.17 43.14 26.00
C LEU A 364 22.76 43.02 26.58
N LYS A 365 22.50 42.02 27.43
CA LYS A 365 21.20 41.87 28.11
C LYS A 365 20.84 43.05 29.01
N LYS A 366 21.83 43.69 29.64
CA LYS A 366 21.63 44.90 30.44
C LYS A 366 21.36 46.15 29.59
N ARG A 367 21.92 46.25 28.38
CA ARG A 367 21.68 47.38 27.45
C ARG A 367 20.31 47.31 26.75
N LYS A 368 19.72 46.11 26.64
CA LYS A 368 18.40 45.87 26.02
C LYS A 368 17.23 45.93 27.00
N LYS A 369 17.51 46.00 28.31
CA LYS A 369 16.53 46.32 29.36
C LYS A 369 16.61 47.81 29.64
#